data_AF-S4R5X2-F1
#
_entry.id   AF-S4R5X2-F1
#
_cell.length_a   1.000
_cell.length_b   1.000
_cell.length_c   1.000
_cell.angle_alpha   90.00
_cell.angle_beta   90.00
_cell.angle_gamma   90.00
#
_symmetry.space_group_name_H-M   'P 1'
#
loop_
_entity.id
_entity.type
_entity.pdbx_description
1 polymer ?
#
loop_
_entity_poly.entity_id
_entity_poly.type
_entity_poly.pdbx_seq_one_letter_code
_entity_poly.pdbx_strand_id
1 'polypeptide(L)'
;MGGKNKQRTKGNVRPSSSARAAELLARDVGSVPGFLGFGGATSDLGFMPAVQGAEDVENVVDPDFRLVLRKLSKRDTTTKLKAMQEFGAMCKEKDVDVVKAILPYWPRLYNKISTDLDRRVREAAQVAMQQLASRVRRALAPHLKAVMGTWLVAQCDGHAPAASAARAAFSAAFPPAKQPEALAFCKDEILSHLQDNLFKLTPDTLSDPQVSTDEKEARHIRVVTSSLLAFKRLLSLLPPGERAALSDRLSALLAQPKLWKYSKHSAPQVRAALYEALSALCRAEPGLARGEARRLCPTVLLALDEADPVACAPLWEAALLAASTVEDCWTHVSARKGVLPRLWAVLREGGRGLAAVVHPHLLPLLGFMPPAVTGPRALFYPVLFCSLRQGLGSDTVQSSPSERAAIVRAFTDCFRLAVHESVSDALRKALLHEQVCP
;
A
#
# COMPACT_ATOMS: atom_id res chain seq x y z
N MET A 1 10.10 0.29 80.24
CA MET A 1 10.42 1.41 79.32
C MET A 1 11.17 0.83 78.12
N GLY A 2 10.75 1.13 76.89
CA GLY A 2 11.43 0.66 75.67
C GLY A 2 10.59 0.90 74.41
N GLY A 3 10.60 2.13 73.92
CA GLY A 3 9.76 2.63 72.83
C GLY A 3 10.16 2.15 71.43
N LYS A 4 9.14 2.14 70.56
CA LYS A 4 9.12 1.76 69.13
C LYS A 4 10.18 2.49 68.30
N ASN A 5 10.94 1.73 67.52
CA ASN A 5 11.88 2.26 66.52
C ASN A 5 11.12 2.63 65.24
N LYS A 6 10.92 3.92 64.99
CA LYS A 6 10.34 4.47 63.76
C LYS A 6 11.41 4.51 62.66
N GLN A 7 11.18 3.79 61.57
CA GLN A 7 12.02 3.83 60.38
C GLN A 7 11.79 5.16 59.64
N ARG A 8 12.81 6.02 59.64
CA ARG A 8 12.77 7.39 59.08
C ARG A 8 13.26 7.34 57.63
N THR A 9 12.37 7.44 56.65
CA THR A 9 12.74 7.60 55.24
C THR A 9 13.12 9.05 54.94
N LYS A 10 14.30 9.24 54.35
CA LYS A 10 14.81 10.54 53.89
C LYS A 10 14.09 10.92 52.58
N GLY A 11 13.42 12.06 52.54
CA GLY A 11 12.93 12.65 51.28
C GLY A 11 11.42 12.67 51.01
N ASN A 12 10.54 12.45 52.00
CA ASN A 12 9.08 12.63 51.88
C ASN A 12 8.38 11.89 50.70
N VAL A 13 9.02 10.86 50.14
CA VAL A 13 8.44 10.04 49.07
C VAL A 13 7.56 8.95 49.69
N ARG A 14 6.28 8.93 49.31
CA ARG A 14 5.33 7.86 49.70
C ARG A 14 5.80 6.52 49.12
N PRO A 15 5.89 5.43 49.89
CA PRO A 15 6.20 4.12 49.34
C PRO A 15 5.02 3.63 48.48
N SER A 16 5.33 3.14 47.27
CA SER A 16 4.37 2.57 46.33
C SER A 16 3.70 1.33 46.95
N SER A 17 2.41 1.42 47.29
CA SER A 17 1.65 0.27 47.80
C SER A 17 1.24 -0.63 46.63
N SER A 18 1.80 -1.84 46.58
CA SER A 18 1.44 -2.91 45.64
C SER A 18 -0.06 -3.25 45.66
N ALA A 19 -0.74 -3.04 46.79
CA ALA A 19 -2.18 -3.25 46.94
C ALA A 19 -3.02 -2.39 45.98
N ARG A 20 -2.61 -1.14 45.72
CA ARG A 20 -3.35 -0.23 44.84
C ARG A 20 -3.12 -0.53 43.35
N ALA A 21 -2.00 -1.16 43.01
CA ALA A 21 -1.74 -1.67 41.66
C ALA A 21 -2.54 -2.96 41.39
N ALA A 22 -2.68 -3.83 42.39
CA ALA A 22 -3.53 -5.03 42.30
C ALA A 22 -5.02 -4.67 42.15
N GLU A 23 -5.48 -3.61 42.82
CA GLU A 23 -6.88 -3.15 42.74
C GLU A 23 -7.25 -2.53 41.38
N LEU A 24 -6.28 -1.91 40.69
CA LEU A 24 -6.46 -1.40 39.33
C LEU A 24 -6.49 -2.53 38.29
N LEU A 25 -5.76 -3.62 38.52
CA LEU A 25 -5.80 -4.82 37.66
C LEU A 25 -7.10 -5.62 37.83
N ALA A 26 -7.66 -5.65 39.05
CA ALA A 26 -8.91 -6.34 39.32
C ALA A 26 -10.15 -5.66 38.70
N ARG A 27 -10.07 -4.36 38.39
CA ARG A 27 -11.18 -3.60 37.80
C ARG A 27 -11.38 -3.79 36.30
N ASP A 28 -10.45 -4.44 35.60
CA ASP A 28 -10.53 -4.69 34.15
C ASP A 28 -11.17 -6.05 33.77
N VAL A 29 -11.61 -6.83 34.75
CA VAL A 29 -12.34 -8.09 34.52
C VAL A 29 -13.83 -7.79 34.33
N GLY A 30 -14.21 -7.18 33.21
CA GLY A 30 -15.60 -6.74 33.07
C GLY A 30 -16.03 -6.09 31.77
N SER A 31 -15.53 -6.49 30.61
CA SER A 31 -16.32 -6.46 29.38
C SER A 31 -15.67 -7.34 28.31
N VAL A 32 -16.47 -8.16 27.64
CA VAL A 32 -16.08 -8.87 26.42
C VAL A 32 -16.60 -8.05 25.25
N PRO A 33 -15.73 -7.47 24.39
CA PRO A 33 -16.12 -7.11 23.04
C PRO A 33 -15.47 -8.09 22.08
N GLY A 34 -16.30 -8.95 21.50
CA GLY A 34 -15.96 -9.70 20.30
C GLY A 34 -15.83 -8.74 19.12
N PHE A 35 -14.64 -8.21 18.88
CA PHE A 35 -14.17 -7.68 17.60
C PHE A 35 -12.67 -7.34 17.73
N LEU A 36 -11.81 -8.04 17.00
CA LEU A 36 -10.34 -7.86 17.03
C LEU A 36 -9.95 -6.59 16.26
N GLY A 37 -10.07 -5.44 16.91
CA GLY A 37 -9.49 -4.16 16.47
C GLY A 37 -8.01 -4.08 16.85
N PHE A 38 -7.14 -3.88 15.85
CA PHE A 38 -5.71 -3.66 16.04
C PHE A 38 -5.49 -2.23 16.57
N GLY A 39 -5.48 -2.05 17.89
CA GLY A 39 -5.16 -0.76 18.50
C GLY A 39 -5.35 -0.72 20.02
N GLY A 40 -4.24 -0.57 20.75
CA GLY A 40 -4.24 -0.05 22.12
C GLY A 40 -4.53 -1.03 23.26
N ALA A 41 -3.51 -1.79 23.67
CA ALA A 41 -3.29 -2.16 25.08
C ALA A 41 -1.82 -2.61 25.25
N THR A 42 -1.00 -1.73 25.81
CA THR A 42 0.35 -2.03 26.28
C THR A 42 0.25 -2.74 27.63
N SER A 43 0.06 -4.06 27.60
CA SER A 43 0.43 -4.95 28.68
C SER A 43 0.90 -6.27 28.07
N ASP A 44 1.89 -6.85 28.73
CA ASP A 44 2.88 -7.82 28.26
C ASP A 44 2.32 -9.23 27.96
N LEU A 45 1.30 -9.32 27.10
CA LEU A 45 0.51 -10.53 26.83
C LEU A 45 0.57 -10.97 25.37
N GLY A 46 1.63 -10.63 24.63
CA GLY A 46 1.76 -10.89 23.19
C GLY A 46 1.57 -12.35 22.76
N PHE A 47 1.64 -13.29 23.70
CA PHE A 47 1.49 -14.73 23.52
C PHE A 47 0.24 -15.32 24.20
N MET A 48 -0.72 -14.51 24.65
CA MET A 48 -1.98 -15.00 25.22
C MET A 48 -3.08 -15.00 24.14
N PRO A 49 -3.79 -16.13 23.90
CA PRO A 49 -4.98 -16.15 23.07
C PRO A 49 -6.06 -15.27 23.69
N ALA A 50 -6.97 -14.72 22.89
CA ALA A 50 -8.06 -13.89 23.39
C ALA A 50 -9.04 -14.64 24.32
N VAL A 51 -8.92 -15.97 24.44
CA VAL A 51 -9.91 -16.86 25.06
C VAL A 51 -9.31 -17.76 26.17
N GLN A 52 -7.98 -17.88 26.26
CA GLN A 52 -7.34 -18.83 27.20
C GLN A 52 -6.47 -18.09 28.22
N GLY A 53 -6.59 -18.51 29.48
CA GLY A 53 -5.78 -17.99 30.60
C GLY A 53 -4.33 -18.47 30.51
N ALA A 54 -3.43 -17.81 31.25
CA ALA A 54 -2.00 -18.08 31.17
C ALA A 54 -1.59 -19.52 31.52
N GLU A 55 -2.35 -20.17 32.40
CA GLU A 55 -2.10 -21.54 32.85
C GLU A 55 -2.46 -22.60 31.79
N ASP A 56 -3.45 -22.35 30.94
CA ASP A 56 -3.83 -23.26 29.84
C ASP A 56 -2.76 -23.29 28.73
N VAL A 57 -2.07 -22.16 28.53
CA VAL A 57 -0.98 -22.04 27.56
C VAL A 57 0.23 -22.87 27.96
N GLU A 58 0.51 -22.97 29.27
CA GLU A 58 1.70 -23.66 29.78
C GLU A 58 1.65 -25.18 29.63
N ASN A 59 0.45 -25.76 29.59
CA ASN A 59 0.26 -27.21 29.47
C ASN A 59 0.07 -27.68 28.02
N VAL A 60 -0.44 -26.82 27.12
CA VAL A 60 -0.77 -27.20 25.73
C VAL A 60 0.40 -26.96 24.77
N VAL A 61 1.23 -25.96 25.03
CA VAL A 61 2.30 -25.56 24.10
C VAL A 61 3.65 -26.14 24.52
N ASP A 62 4.30 -26.80 23.58
CA ASP A 62 5.64 -27.36 23.73
C ASP A 62 6.64 -26.31 24.32
N PRO A 63 7.50 -26.72 25.28
CA PRO A 63 8.37 -25.80 26.01
C PRO A 63 9.29 -24.96 25.12
N ASP A 64 9.82 -25.54 24.04
CA ASP A 64 10.73 -24.83 23.13
C ASP A 64 9.96 -23.76 22.34
N PHE A 65 8.71 -24.06 21.96
CA PHE A 65 7.88 -23.09 21.27
C PHE A 65 7.56 -21.93 22.21
N ARG A 66 7.21 -22.20 23.47
CA ARG A 66 7.02 -21.16 24.49
C ARG A 66 8.26 -20.28 24.65
N LEU A 67 9.45 -20.88 24.68
CA LEU A 67 10.71 -20.15 24.77
C LEU A 67 10.91 -19.21 23.57
N VAL A 68 10.70 -19.72 22.35
CA VAL A 68 10.80 -18.93 21.12
C VAL A 68 9.79 -17.78 21.09
N LEU A 69 8.56 -18.02 21.52
CA LEU A 69 7.48 -17.03 21.54
C LEU A 69 7.75 -15.91 22.56
N ARG A 70 8.37 -16.25 23.69
CA ARG A 70 8.90 -15.26 24.66
C ARG A 70 10.04 -14.44 24.04
N LYS A 71 10.99 -15.07 23.33
CA LYS A 71 12.08 -14.35 22.63
C LYS A 71 11.55 -13.36 21.59
N LEU A 72 10.51 -13.73 20.84
CA LEU A 72 9.87 -12.88 19.82
C LEU A 72 9.14 -11.66 20.38
N SER A 73 8.76 -11.71 21.65
CA SER A 73 8.11 -10.58 22.34
C SER A 73 9.13 -9.52 22.80
N LYS A 74 10.43 -9.85 22.85
CA LYS A 74 11.50 -8.91 23.22
C LYS A 74 11.68 -7.82 22.18
N ARG A 75 12.32 -6.70 22.56
CA ARG A 75 12.60 -5.58 21.64
C ARG A 75 13.81 -5.82 20.74
N ASP A 76 14.82 -6.55 21.20
CA ASP A 76 16.08 -6.76 20.46
C ASP A 76 15.87 -7.47 19.13
N THR A 77 16.31 -6.82 18.04
CA THR A 77 16.18 -7.29 16.67
C THR A 77 16.89 -8.60 16.41
N THR A 78 18.11 -8.77 16.93
CA THR A 78 18.89 -9.99 16.67
C THR A 78 18.26 -11.21 17.34
N THR A 79 17.69 -11.01 18.54
CA THR A 79 16.96 -12.01 19.29
C THR A 79 15.68 -12.39 18.57
N LYS A 80 14.90 -11.42 18.07
CA LYS A 80 13.71 -11.69 17.25
C LYS A 80 14.06 -12.48 15.99
N LEU A 81 15.10 -12.08 15.27
CA LEU A 81 15.52 -12.74 14.03
C LEU A 81 15.88 -14.20 14.27
N LYS A 82 16.77 -14.47 15.24
CA LYS A 82 17.16 -15.84 15.60
C LYS A 82 15.96 -16.65 16.06
N ALA A 83 15.10 -16.08 16.90
CA ALA A 83 13.90 -16.76 17.38
C ALA A 83 12.91 -17.07 16.23
N MET A 84 12.77 -16.20 15.23
CA MET A 84 11.89 -16.47 14.09
C MET A 84 12.45 -17.56 13.16
N GLN A 85 13.78 -17.62 13.01
CA GLN A 85 14.44 -18.70 12.28
C GLN A 85 14.29 -20.04 13.02
N GLU A 86 14.51 -20.04 14.35
CA GLU A 86 14.29 -21.17 15.24
C GLU A 86 12.83 -21.65 15.16
N PHE A 87 11.85 -20.73 15.20
CA PHE A 87 10.44 -21.03 15.01
C PHE A 87 10.18 -21.76 13.68
N GLY A 88 10.73 -21.26 12.58
CA GLY A 88 10.57 -21.85 11.26
C GLY A 88 11.17 -23.25 11.17
N ALA A 89 12.36 -23.46 11.74
CA ALA A 89 13.00 -24.78 11.82
C ALA A 89 12.16 -25.77 12.63
N MET A 90 11.65 -25.35 13.79
CA MET A 90 10.77 -26.17 14.62
C MET A 90 9.48 -26.54 13.92
N CYS A 91 8.86 -25.62 13.15
CA CYS A 91 7.69 -25.94 12.34
C CYS A 91 7.98 -27.02 11.29
N LYS A 92 9.22 -27.09 10.80
CA LYS A 92 9.63 -28.09 9.82
C LYS A 92 9.95 -29.44 10.46
N GLU A 93 10.57 -29.43 11.64
CA GLU A 93 11.18 -30.61 12.27
C GLU A 93 10.28 -31.31 13.29
N LYS A 94 9.50 -30.55 14.09
CA LYS A 94 8.67 -31.13 15.16
C LYS A 94 7.46 -31.88 14.61
N ASP A 95 6.91 -32.74 15.47
CA ASP A 95 5.68 -33.46 15.17
C ASP A 95 4.54 -32.50 14.81
N VAL A 96 3.68 -32.93 13.88
CA VAL A 96 2.64 -32.08 13.31
C VAL A 96 1.63 -31.62 14.37
N ASP A 97 1.32 -32.46 15.37
CA ASP A 97 0.35 -32.11 16.41
C ASP A 97 0.94 -31.12 17.42
N VAL A 98 2.25 -31.20 17.67
CA VAL A 98 2.99 -30.19 18.43
C VAL A 98 2.95 -28.82 17.71
N VAL A 99 3.12 -28.80 16.39
CA VAL A 99 3.06 -27.55 15.60
C VAL A 99 1.64 -26.99 15.55
N LYS A 100 0.61 -27.84 15.46
CA LYS A 100 -0.80 -27.42 15.47
C LYS A 100 -1.19 -26.70 16.77
N ALA A 101 -0.60 -27.08 17.92
CA ALA A 101 -0.86 -26.42 19.20
C ALA A 101 -0.54 -24.91 19.20
N ILE A 102 0.26 -24.43 18.24
CA ILE A 102 0.63 -23.01 18.10
C ILE A 102 -0.42 -22.18 17.35
N LEU A 103 -1.29 -22.81 16.56
CA LEU A 103 -2.19 -22.11 15.66
C LEU A 103 -3.13 -21.08 16.33
N PRO A 104 -3.66 -21.31 17.55
CA PRO A 104 -4.45 -20.29 18.25
C PRO A 104 -3.69 -18.99 18.55
N TYR A 105 -2.36 -19.05 18.66
CA TYR A 105 -1.48 -17.95 19.02
C TYR A 105 -0.89 -17.24 17.80
N TRP A 106 -0.76 -17.98 16.70
CA TRP A 106 -0.09 -17.54 15.49
C TRP A 106 -0.66 -16.23 14.92
N PRO A 107 -1.99 -16.00 14.81
CA PRO A 107 -2.51 -14.78 14.19
C PRO A 107 -2.01 -13.49 14.86
N ARG A 108 -2.04 -13.44 16.19
CA ARG A 108 -1.58 -12.26 16.94
C ARG A 108 -0.09 -12.01 16.71
N LEU A 109 0.71 -13.08 16.77
CA LEU A 109 2.15 -13.00 16.57
C LEU A 109 2.48 -12.58 15.13
N TYR A 110 1.89 -13.26 14.14
CA TYR A 110 2.16 -13.05 12.72
C TYR A 110 1.83 -11.61 12.30
N ASN A 111 0.69 -11.08 12.74
CA ASN A 111 0.27 -9.71 12.44
C ASN A 111 1.24 -8.68 13.04
N LYS A 112 1.81 -8.94 14.22
CA LYS A 112 2.81 -8.09 14.85
C LYS A 112 4.17 -8.17 14.16
N ILE A 113 4.69 -9.38 13.96
CA ILE A 113 6.07 -9.59 13.50
C ILE A 113 6.25 -9.34 12.00
N SER A 114 5.20 -9.53 11.19
CA SER A 114 5.23 -9.24 9.75
C SER A 114 5.35 -7.74 9.46
N THR A 115 5.11 -6.87 10.44
CA THR A 115 5.26 -5.42 10.30
C THR A 115 6.48 -4.86 11.05
N ASP A 116 7.39 -5.74 11.52
CA ASP A 116 8.58 -5.35 12.29
C ASP A 116 9.45 -4.32 11.55
N LEU A 117 10.18 -3.50 12.30
CA LEU A 117 11.05 -2.46 11.76
C LEU A 117 12.19 -3.08 10.93
N ASP A 118 12.80 -4.17 11.41
CA ASP A 118 13.91 -4.81 10.71
C ASP A 118 13.40 -5.69 9.57
N ARG A 119 13.92 -5.41 8.38
CA ARG A 119 13.54 -6.11 7.13
C ARG A 119 13.85 -7.61 7.14
N ARG A 120 14.90 -8.04 7.85
CA ARG A 120 15.28 -9.46 7.98
C ARG A 120 14.32 -10.19 8.91
N VAL A 121 13.82 -9.53 9.95
CA VAL A 121 12.77 -10.10 10.82
C VAL A 121 11.49 -10.30 10.02
N ARG A 122 11.09 -9.31 9.19
CA ARG A 122 9.94 -9.46 8.29
C ARG A 122 10.12 -10.59 7.29
N GLU A 123 11.28 -10.71 6.67
CA GLU A 123 11.60 -11.81 5.75
C GLU A 123 11.53 -13.18 6.46
N ALA A 124 12.19 -13.31 7.62
CA ALA A 124 12.17 -14.53 8.42
C ALA A 124 10.74 -14.92 8.84
N ALA A 125 9.87 -13.94 9.13
CA ALA A 125 8.47 -14.20 9.42
C ALA A 125 7.72 -14.85 8.24
N GLN A 126 8.05 -14.48 7.00
CA GLN A 126 7.43 -15.07 5.82
C GLN A 126 7.97 -16.48 5.54
N VAL A 127 9.28 -16.69 5.74
CA VAL A 127 9.89 -18.04 5.67
C VAL A 127 9.26 -18.95 6.73
N ALA A 128 9.09 -18.48 7.96
CA ALA A 128 8.39 -19.19 9.02
C ALA A 128 6.93 -19.48 8.67
N MET A 129 6.20 -18.51 8.10
CA MET A 129 4.83 -18.70 7.64
C MET A 129 4.73 -19.82 6.60
N GLN A 130 5.69 -19.90 5.67
CA GLN A 130 5.76 -21.00 4.71
C GLN A 130 5.93 -22.36 5.40
N GLN A 131 6.87 -22.48 6.36
CA GLN A 131 7.09 -23.74 7.06
C GLN A 131 5.86 -24.17 7.87
N LEU A 132 5.27 -23.23 8.62
CA LEU A 132 4.06 -23.47 9.39
C LEU A 132 2.91 -23.94 8.49
N ALA A 133 2.59 -23.18 7.44
CA ALA A 133 1.49 -23.50 6.54
C ALA A 133 1.69 -24.85 5.83
N SER A 134 2.92 -25.15 5.41
CA SER A 134 3.27 -26.43 4.78
C SER A 134 3.13 -27.61 5.75
N ARG A 135 3.45 -27.40 7.03
CA ARG A 135 3.36 -28.44 8.06
C ARG A 135 1.92 -28.73 8.47
N VAL A 136 1.13 -27.69 8.78
CA VAL A 136 -0.22 -27.86 9.34
C VAL A 136 -1.32 -28.02 8.27
N ARG A 137 -1.05 -27.58 7.04
CA ARG A 137 -1.94 -27.68 5.88
C ARG A 137 -3.35 -27.17 6.20
N ARG A 138 -4.38 -28.03 6.08
CA ARG A 138 -5.80 -27.69 6.30
C ARG A 138 -6.09 -27.18 7.71
N ALA A 139 -5.28 -27.51 8.70
CA ALA A 139 -5.45 -27.00 10.06
C ALA A 139 -5.24 -25.48 10.17
N LEU A 140 -4.64 -24.83 9.17
CA LEU A 140 -4.55 -23.37 9.13
C LEU A 140 -5.90 -22.69 8.84
N ALA A 141 -6.86 -23.39 8.21
CA ALA A 141 -8.11 -22.80 7.71
C ALA A 141 -8.92 -22.01 8.76
N PRO A 142 -9.10 -22.48 10.01
CA PRO A 142 -9.82 -21.72 11.05
C PRO A 142 -9.18 -20.39 11.42
N HIS A 143 -7.88 -20.24 11.17
CA HIS A 143 -7.10 -19.04 11.51
C HIS A 143 -6.85 -18.14 10.30
N LEU A 144 -7.22 -18.58 9.09
CA LEU A 144 -6.84 -17.94 7.84
C LEU A 144 -7.36 -16.52 7.73
N LYS A 145 -8.63 -16.30 8.11
CA LYS A 145 -9.27 -14.98 8.14
C LYS A 145 -8.51 -13.96 8.99
N ALA A 146 -7.90 -14.40 10.09
CA ALA A 146 -7.17 -13.54 11.01
C ALA A 146 -5.76 -13.16 10.53
N VAL A 147 -5.19 -13.89 9.56
CA VAL A 147 -3.83 -13.65 9.04
C VAL A 147 -3.81 -13.17 7.60
N MET A 148 -4.86 -13.42 6.82
CA MET A 148 -4.83 -13.21 5.37
C MET A 148 -4.61 -11.75 4.98
N GLY A 149 -5.18 -10.79 5.73
CA GLY A 149 -4.95 -9.36 5.52
C GLY A 149 -3.47 -9.01 5.60
N THR A 150 -2.80 -9.37 6.70
CA THR A 150 -1.35 -9.15 6.86
C THR A 150 -0.53 -9.93 5.84
N TRP A 151 -0.93 -11.17 5.53
CA TRP A 151 -0.21 -11.99 4.56
C TRP A 151 -0.23 -11.38 3.16
N LEU A 152 -1.37 -10.82 2.74
CA LEU A 152 -1.48 -10.13 1.46
C LEU A 152 -0.64 -8.84 1.44
N VAL A 153 -0.65 -8.08 2.54
CA VAL A 153 0.22 -6.88 2.71
C VAL A 153 1.70 -7.25 2.65
N ALA A 154 2.11 -8.36 3.27
CA ALA A 154 3.50 -8.83 3.27
C ALA A 154 4.00 -9.19 1.86
N GLN A 155 3.11 -9.64 0.95
CA GLN A 155 3.45 -9.87 -0.47
C GLN A 155 3.80 -8.57 -1.23
N CYS A 156 3.56 -7.41 -0.62
CA CYS A 156 3.80 -6.08 -1.17
C CYS A 156 4.84 -5.29 -0.35
N ASP A 157 5.69 -5.96 0.43
CA ASP A 157 6.76 -5.30 1.21
C ASP A 157 7.75 -4.56 0.28
N GLY A 158 8.19 -3.38 0.70
CA GLY A 158 9.22 -2.62 -0.02
C GLY A 158 10.59 -3.32 -0.04
N HIS A 159 10.85 -4.25 0.87
CA HIS A 159 12.01 -5.12 0.82
C HIS A 159 11.72 -6.37 -0.05
N ALA A 160 12.30 -6.40 -1.25
CA ALA A 160 12.03 -7.44 -2.24
C ALA A 160 12.19 -8.89 -1.74
N PRO A 161 13.22 -9.25 -0.93
CA PRO A 161 13.32 -10.58 -0.31
C PRO A 161 12.11 -10.95 0.56
N ALA A 162 11.64 -10.04 1.41
CA ALA A 162 10.48 -10.28 2.27
C ALA A 162 9.19 -10.46 1.43
N ALA A 163 8.97 -9.61 0.43
CA ALA A 163 7.83 -9.73 -0.47
C ALA A 163 7.86 -11.02 -1.29
N SER A 164 9.04 -11.43 -1.76
CA SER A 164 9.24 -12.69 -2.48
C SER A 164 8.94 -13.89 -1.58
N ALA A 165 9.48 -13.89 -0.35
CA ALA A 165 9.22 -14.93 0.64
C ALA A 165 7.72 -15.03 1.00
N ALA A 166 7.01 -13.90 1.14
CA ALA A 166 5.56 -13.91 1.37
C ALA A 166 4.80 -14.53 0.20
N ARG A 167 5.18 -14.21 -1.05
CA ARG A 167 4.57 -14.78 -2.25
C ARG A 167 4.86 -16.27 -2.38
N ALA A 168 6.07 -16.70 -2.05
CA ALA A 168 6.46 -18.10 -2.00
C ALA A 168 5.65 -18.87 -0.94
N ALA A 169 5.53 -18.32 0.27
CA ALA A 169 4.71 -18.87 1.34
C ALA A 169 3.24 -19.02 0.90
N PHE A 170 2.69 -17.98 0.29
CA PHE A 170 1.31 -18.00 -0.19
C PHE A 170 1.10 -19.04 -1.30
N SER A 171 2.05 -19.15 -2.24
CA SER A 171 1.99 -20.10 -3.35
C SER A 171 2.17 -21.55 -2.90
N ALA A 172 2.97 -21.77 -1.84
CA ALA A 172 3.13 -23.09 -1.21
C ALA A 172 1.85 -23.54 -0.49
N ALA A 173 1.15 -22.61 0.19
CA ALA A 173 -0.11 -22.91 0.85
C ALA A 173 -1.30 -23.03 -0.12
N PHE A 174 -1.31 -22.17 -1.15
CA PHE A 174 -2.37 -22.05 -2.15
C PHE A 174 -1.73 -22.01 -3.55
N PRO A 175 -1.72 -23.14 -4.28
CA PRO A 175 -1.30 -23.16 -5.68
C PRO A 175 -2.06 -22.10 -6.48
N PRO A 176 -1.50 -21.55 -7.58
CA PRO A 176 -2.09 -20.42 -8.31
C PRO A 176 -3.59 -20.55 -8.62
N ALA A 177 -4.05 -21.74 -9.00
CA ALA A 177 -5.47 -22.01 -9.28
C ALA A 177 -6.41 -21.84 -8.06
N LYS A 178 -5.90 -21.98 -6.83
CA LYS A 178 -6.66 -21.88 -5.58
C LYS A 178 -6.53 -20.54 -4.87
N GLN A 179 -5.65 -19.67 -5.34
CA GLN A 179 -5.46 -18.36 -4.73
C GLN A 179 -6.73 -17.49 -4.78
N PRO A 180 -7.49 -17.44 -5.90
CA PRO A 180 -8.74 -16.70 -5.93
C PRO A 180 -9.76 -17.17 -4.88
N GLU A 181 -9.89 -18.49 -4.69
CA GLU A 181 -10.79 -19.09 -3.69
C GLU A 181 -10.37 -18.72 -2.26
N ALA A 182 -9.08 -18.80 -1.95
CA ALA A 182 -8.56 -18.44 -0.63
C ALA A 182 -8.78 -16.95 -0.31
N LEU A 183 -8.62 -16.07 -1.30
CA LEU A 183 -8.91 -14.64 -1.16
C LEU A 183 -10.42 -14.39 -1.03
N ALA A 184 -11.25 -15.07 -1.83
CA ALA A 184 -12.71 -14.96 -1.75
C ALA A 184 -13.26 -15.35 -0.37
N PHE A 185 -12.67 -16.38 0.24
CA PHE A 185 -13.02 -16.82 1.60
C PHE A 185 -12.69 -15.79 2.69
N CYS A 186 -11.66 -14.94 2.47
CA CYS A 186 -11.19 -13.94 3.45
C CYS A 186 -11.39 -12.49 3.01
N LYS A 187 -12.12 -12.23 1.92
CA LYS A 187 -12.20 -10.91 1.27
C LYS A 187 -12.63 -9.81 2.24
N ASP A 188 -13.52 -10.16 3.15
CA ASP A 188 -14.07 -9.25 4.13
C ASP A 188 -13.04 -8.83 5.17
N GLU A 189 -12.30 -9.80 5.72
CA GLU A 189 -11.27 -9.56 6.73
C GLU A 189 -10.03 -8.88 6.12
N ILE A 190 -9.68 -9.22 4.88
CA ILE A 190 -8.64 -8.52 4.13
C ILE A 190 -9.02 -7.04 4.01
N LEU A 191 -10.22 -6.73 3.53
CA LEU A 191 -10.63 -5.34 3.31
C LEU A 191 -10.69 -4.55 4.63
N SER A 192 -11.18 -5.15 5.72
CA SER A 192 -11.12 -4.55 7.06
C SER A 192 -9.67 -4.22 7.48
N HIS A 193 -8.75 -5.16 7.28
CA HIS A 193 -7.33 -4.97 7.61
C HIS A 193 -6.71 -3.80 6.82
N LEU A 194 -7.03 -3.71 5.52
CA LEU A 194 -6.56 -2.59 4.68
C LEU A 194 -7.16 -1.25 5.15
N GLN A 195 -8.44 -1.21 5.51
CA GLN A 195 -9.08 0.00 6.04
C GLN A 195 -8.43 0.46 7.36
N ASP A 196 -8.09 -0.47 8.25
CA ASP A 196 -7.40 -0.14 9.49
C ASP A 196 -6.02 0.45 9.22
N ASN A 197 -5.23 -0.18 8.34
CA ASN A 197 -3.89 0.29 7.96
C ASN A 197 -3.92 1.68 7.32
N LEU A 198 -4.89 1.93 6.44
CA LEU A 198 -4.99 3.19 5.70
C LEU A 198 -5.60 4.31 6.55
N PHE A 199 -6.63 4.01 7.34
CA PHE A 199 -7.45 5.08 7.93
C PHE A 199 -7.25 5.25 9.43
N LYS A 200 -6.99 4.17 10.17
CA LYS A 200 -6.90 4.21 11.63
C LYS A 200 -5.46 4.30 12.13
N LEU A 201 -4.52 3.59 11.51
CA LEU A 201 -3.14 3.58 11.97
C LEU A 201 -2.44 4.91 11.66
N THR A 202 -1.68 5.38 12.64
CA THR A 202 -0.77 6.53 12.60
C THR A 202 0.65 6.05 12.95
N PRO A 203 1.69 6.87 12.70
CA PRO A 203 3.06 6.55 13.13
C PRO A 203 3.15 6.18 14.63
N ASP A 204 2.41 6.89 15.49
CA ASP A 204 2.42 6.68 16.94
C ASP A 204 1.62 5.45 17.39
N THR A 205 0.47 5.13 16.75
CA THR A 205 -0.30 3.94 17.13
C THR A 205 0.36 2.65 16.65
N LEU A 206 1.17 2.73 15.59
CA LEU A 206 1.82 1.57 14.97
C LEU A 206 3.11 1.14 15.70
N SER A 207 3.77 2.08 16.37
CA SER A 207 5.12 1.89 16.89
C SER A 207 5.20 2.13 18.39
N ASP A 208 6.19 1.54 19.04
CA ASP A 208 6.45 1.79 20.46
C ASP A 208 6.84 3.26 20.66
N PRO A 209 6.39 3.93 21.74
CA PRO A 209 6.76 5.32 22.04
C PRO A 209 8.27 5.58 22.05
N GLN A 210 9.09 4.56 22.33
CA GLN A 210 10.55 4.67 22.38
C GLN A 210 11.23 4.66 21.00
N VAL A 211 10.52 4.30 19.94
CA VAL A 211 11.04 4.33 18.56
C VAL A 211 11.15 5.79 18.11
N SER A 212 12.21 6.13 17.37
CA SER A 212 12.42 7.49 16.88
C SER A 212 11.32 7.90 15.89
N THR A 213 10.99 9.20 15.85
CA THR A 213 9.92 9.72 14.96
C THR A 213 10.13 9.32 13.50
N ASP A 214 11.37 9.39 13.01
CA ASP A 214 11.70 9.03 11.62
C ASP A 214 11.47 7.54 11.34
N GLU A 215 11.81 6.66 12.28
CA GLU A 215 11.54 5.22 12.15
C GLU A 215 10.05 4.90 12.23
N LYS A 216 9.30 5.62 13.08
CA LYS A 216 7.83 5.50 13.14
C LYS A 216 7.20 5.88 11.81
N GLU A 217 7.63 7.00 11.24
CA GLU A 217 7.15 7.51 9.96
C GLU A 217 7.51 6.56 8.82
N ALA A 218 8.77 6.11 8.75
CA ALA A 218 9.20 5.12 7.76
C ALA A 218 8.42 3.80 7.84
N ARG A 219 8.05 3.37 9.06
CA ARG A 219 7.19 2.20 9.28
C ARG A 219 5.77 2.44 8.77
N HIS A 220 5.18 3.60 9.06
CA HIS A 220 3.85 3.97 8.62
C HIS A 220 3.76 4.08 7.10
N ILE A 221 4.72 4.77 6.48
CA ILE A 221 4.87 4.87 5.02
C ILE A 221 4.89 3.48 4.38
N ARG A 222 5.67 2.54 4.94
CA ARG A 222 5.72 1.16 4.43
C ARG A 222 4.37 0.46 4.54
N VAL A 223 3.70 0.54 5.69
CA VAL A 223 2.40 -0.10 5.91
C VAL A 223 1.34 0.46 4.96
N VAL A 224 1.28 1.79 4.77
CA VAL A 224 0.35 2.43 3.83
C VAL A 224 0.66 1.99 2.40
N THR A 225 1.92 2.06 1.97
CA THR A 225 2.37 1.67 0.62
C THR A 225 1.97 0.22 0.32
N SER A 226 2.36 -0.72 1.19
CA SER A 226 2.05 -2.14 1.02
C SER A 226 0.55 -2.43 1.08
N SER A 227 -0.23 -1.65 1.83
CA SER A 227 -1.69 -1.80 1.90
C SER A 227 -2.39 -1.34 0.61
N LEU A 228 -1.95 -0.24 0.00
CA LEU A 228 -2.46 0.21 -1.31
C LEU A 228 -2.12 -0.80 -2.42
N LEU A 229 -0.92 -1.35 -2.42
CA LEU A 229 -0.52 -2.41 -3.36
C LEU A 229 -1.28 -3.73 -3.11
N ALA A 230 -1.54 -4.07 -1.85
CA ALA A 230 -2.37 -5.22 -1.50
C ALA A 230 -3.83 -5.02 -1.94
N PHE A 231 -4.36 -3.80 -1.89
CA PHE A 231 -5.67 -3.45 -2.44
C PHE A 231 -5.71 -3.67 -3.96
N LYS A 232 -4.72 -3.19 -4.71
CA LYS A 232 -4.55 -3.51 -6.14
C LYS A 232 -4.57 -5.03 -6.36
N ARG A 233 -3.76 -5.77 -5.60
CA ARG A 233 -3.62 -7.22 -5.73
C ARG A 233 -4.93 -7.96 -5.43
N LEU A 234 -5.68 -7.52 -4.43
CA LEU A 234 -7.01 -8.06 -4.10
C LEU A 234 -7.97 -7.92 -5.27
N LEU A 235 -8.07 -6.72 -5.86
CA LEU A 235 -8.92 -6.46 -7.02
C LEU A 235 -8.50 -7.30 -8.24
N SER A 236 -7.20 -7.47 -8.47
CA SER A 236 -6.69 -8.25 -9.61
C SER A 236 -6.92 -9.76 -9.48
N LEU A 237 -6.93 -10.31 -8.26
CA LEU A 237 -7.02 -11.76 -8.03
C LEU A 237 -8.43 -12.25 -7.68
N LEU A 238 -9.30 -11.40 -7.14
CA LEU A 238 -10.67 -11.79 -6.86
C LEU A 238 -11.46 -12.02 -8.17
N PRO A 239 -12.25 -13.09 -8.27
CA PRO A 239 -13.18 -13.26 -9.39
C PRO A 239 -14.22 -12.14 -9.48
N PRO A 240 -14.76 -11.82 -10.68
CA PRO A 240 -15.75 -10.75 -10.83
C PRO A 240 -16.96 -10.86 -9.90
N GLY A 241 -17.51 -12.07 -9.71
CA GLY A 241 -18.64 -12.29 -8.81
C GLY A 241 -18.33 -11.98 -7.35
N GLU A 242 -17.10 -12.28 -6.91
CA GLU A 242 -16.64 -12.00 -5.55
C GLU A 242 -16.36 -10.50 -5.33
N ARG A 243 -15.91 -9.79 -6.37
CA ARG A 243 -15.77 -8.34 -6.31
C ARG A 243 -17.12 -7.63 -6.27
N ALA A 244 -18.09 -8.10 -7.06
CA ALA A 244 -19.46 -7.61 -7.00
C ALA A 244 -20.06 -7.76 -5.58
N ALA A 245 -19.83 -8.91 -4.94
CA ALA A 245 -20.24 -9.13 -3.55
C ALA A 245 -19.53 -8.21 -2.53
N LEU A 246 -18.37 -7.64 -2.88
CA LEU A 246 -17.61 -6.71 -2.03
C LEU A 246 -17.93 -5.23 -2.34
N SER A 247 -18.79 -4.94 -3.32
CA SER A 247 -18.98 -3.61 -3.91
C SER A 247 -19.38 -2.53 -2.89
N ASP A 248 -20.29 -2.82 -1.97
CA ASP A 248 -20.71 -1.86 -0.93
C ASP A 248 -19.54 -1.47 -0.01
N ARG A 249 -18.69 -2.45 0.33
CA ARG A 249 -17.53 -2.23 1.18
C ARG A 249 -16.40 -1.51 0.45
N LEU A 250 -16.22 -1.80 -0.84
CA LEU A 250 -15.32 -1.04 -1.71
C LEU A 250 -15.77 0.41 -1.82
N SER A 251 -17.07 0.64 -2.02
CA SER A 251 -17.67 1.98 -2.03
C SER A 251 -17.41 2.73 -0.72
N ALA A 252 -17.62 2.07 0.43
CA ALA A 252 -17.32 2.65 1.74
C ALA A 252 -15.83 3.00 1.93
N LEU A 253 -14.92 2.19 1.39
CA LEU A 253 -13.48 2.48 1.38
C LEU A 253 -13.17 3.70 0.52
N LEU A 254 -13.72 3.79 -0.69
CA LEU A 254 -13.47 4.90 -1.62
C LEU A 254 -14.11 6.21 -1.14
N ALA A 255 -15.20 6.13 -0.39
CA ALA A 255 -15.85 7.28 0.23
C ALA A 255 -14.96 7.99 1.27
N GLN A 256 -13.89 7.35 1.77
CA GLN A 256 -12.97 7.94 2.75
C GLN A 256 -12.09 9.05 2.13
N PRO A 257 -12.21 10.33 2.56
CA PRO A 257 -11.41 11.42 2.01
C PRO A 257 -9.91 11.24 2.20
N LYS A 258 -9.50 10.54 3.26
CA LYS A 258 -8.09 10.27 3.58
C LYS A 258 -7.40 9.44 2.49
N LEU A 259 -8.12 8.56 1.80
CA LEU A 259 -7.58 7.78 0.69
C LEU A 259 -7.01 8.68 -0.41
N TRP A 260 -7.80 9.66 -0.84
CA TRP A 260 -7.47 10.55 -1.93
C TRP A 260 -6.37 11.56 -1.58
N LYS A 261 -6.16 11.84 -0.29
CA LYS A 261 -5.05 12.68 0.19
C LYS A 261 -3.68 12.02 -0.02
N TYR A 262 -3.62 10.69 -0.19
CA TYR A 262 -2.35 10.00 -0.46
C TYR A 262 -1.70 10.40 -1.78
N SER A 263 -2.43 10.99 -2.75
CA SER A 263 -1.82 11.52 -3.97
C SER A 263 -0.93 12.74 -3.74
N LYS A 264 -1.01 13.35 -2.56
CA LYS A 264 -0.17 14.49 -2.15
C LYS A 264 0.77 14.13 -1.00
N HIS A 265 0.94 12.83 -0.73
CA HIS A 265 1.85 12.38 0.31
C HIS A 265 3.30 12.76 -0.04
N SER A 266 4.10 13.12 0.96
CA SER A 266 5.51 13.51 0.77
C SER A 266 6.33 12.37 0.17
N ALA A 267 6.14 11.16 0.69
CA ALA A 267 6.77 9.94 0.19
C ALA A 267 6.23 9.52 -1.20
N PRO A 268 7.07 9.47 -2.25
CA PRO A 268 6.65 9.14 -3.61
C PRO A 268 6.09 7.72 -3.77
N GLN A 269 6.61 6.75 -3.01
CA GLN A 269 6.10 5.37 -3.01
C GLN A 269 4.64 5.27 -2.57
N VAL A 270 4.16 6.16 -1.70
CA VAL A 270 2.76 6.21 -1.29
C VAL A 270 1.88 6.73 -2.43
N ARG A 271 2.35 7.79 -3.13
CA ARG A 271 1.66 8.33 -4.31
C ARG A 271 1.59 7.28 -5.42
N ALA A 272 2.72 6.65 -5.73
CA ALA A 272 2.83 5.57 -6.71
C ALA A 272 1.86 4.43 -6.42
N ALA A 273 1.86 3.91 -5.18
CA ALA A 273 0.98 2.83 -4.78
C ALA A 273 -0.52 3.21 -4.85
N LEU A 274 -0.87 4.48 -4.57
CA LEU A 274 -2.23 4.96 -4.77
C LEU A 274 -2.59 4.94 -6.26
N TYR A 275 -1.74 5.47 -7.14
CA TYR A 275 -2.02 5.48 -8.58
C TYR A 275 -2.16 4.06 -9.14
N GLU A 276 -1.31 3.13 -8.71
CA GLU A 276 -1.44 1.71 -9.05
C GLU A 276 -2.77 1.09 -8.57
N ALA A 277 -3.22 1.44 -7.36
CA ALA A 277 -4.51 1.04 -6.82
C ALA A 277 -5.69 1.61 -7.64
N LEU A 278 -5.61 2.87 -8.05
CA LEU A 278 -6.64 3.52 -8.87
C LEU A 278 -6.68 2.95 -10.30
N SER A 279 -5.53 2.61 -10.88
CA SER A 279 -5.44 1.88 -12.15
C SER A 279 -6.12 0.51 -12.05
N ALA A 280 -5.90 -0.21 -10.95
CA ALA A 280 -6.56 -1.49 -10.70
C ALA A 280 -8.07 -1.33 -10.51
N LEU A 281 -8.51 -0.27 -9.82
CA LEU A 281 -9.93 0.07 -9.66
C LEU A 281 -10.60 0.31 -11.02
N CYS A 282 -10.01 1.14 -11.88
CA CYS A 282 -10.57 1.44 -13.20
C CYS A 282 -10.75 0.18 -14.06
N ARG A 283 -9.79 -0.76 -13.98
CA ARG A 283 -9.85 -2.03 -14.72
C ARG A 283 -10.84 -3.03 -14.13
N ALA A 284 -10.82 -3.19 -12.81
CA ALA A 284 -11.56 -4.25 -12.14
C ALA A 284 -13.02 -3.86 -11.87
N GLU A 285 -13.26 -2.61 -11.45
CA GLU A 285 -14.55 -2.08 -11.01
C GLU A 285 -14.84 -0.70 -11.65
N PRO A 286 -14.98 -0.62 -12.99
CA PRO A 286 -15.18 0.64 -13.69
C PRO A 286 -16.45 1.39 -13.24
N GLY A 287 -17.48 0.67 -12.79
CA GLY A 287 -18.69 1.28 -12.22
C GLY A 287 -18.41 2.10 -10.94
N LEU A 288 -17.59 1.55 -10.04
CA LEU A 288 -17.17 2.25 -8.82
C LEU A 288 -16.23 3.41 -9.15
N ALA A 289 -15.32 3.23 -10.11
CA ALA A 289 -14.44 4.31 -10.57
C ALA A 289 -15.25 5.52 -11.11
N ARG A 290 -16.31 5.26 -11.90
CA ARG A 290 -17.25 6.30 -12.37
C ARG A 290 -18.01 6.95 -11.22
N GLY A 291 -18.48 6.17 -10.24
CA GLY A 291 -19.14 6.72 -9.05
C GLY A 291 -18.28 7.73 -8.29
N GLU A 292 -16.95 7.54 -8.30
CA GLU A 292 -15.97 8.39 -7.62
C GLU A 292 -15.25 9.38 -8.56
N ALA A 293 -15.79 9.62 -9.76
CA ALA A 293 -15.17 10.46 -10.79
C ALA A 293 -14.77 11.87 -10.29
N ARG A 294 -15.60 12.46 -9.42
CA ARG A 294 -15.34 13.77 -8.79
C ARG A 294 -14.07 13.81 -7.93
N ARG A 295 -13.59 12.66 -7.46
CA ARG A 295 -12.33 12.53 -6.70
C ARG A 295 -11.23 11.96 -7.57
N LEU A 296 -11.53 10.89 -8.32
CA LEU A 296 -10.59 10.21 -9.21
C LEU A 296 -9.97 11.15 -10.25
N CYS A 297 -10.79 11.87 -11.02
CA CYS A 297 -10.30 12.68 -12.14
C CYS A 297 -9.37 13.82 -11.66
N PRO A 298 -9.72 14.64 -10.64
CA PRO A 298 -8.79 15.61 -10.08
C PRO A 298 -7.52 14.99 -9.51
N THR A 299 -7.62 13.84 -8.84
CA THR A 299 -6.47 13.16 -8.22
C THR A 299 -5.39 12.79 -9.21
N VAL A 300 -5.75 12.35 -10.42
CA VAL A 300 -4.77 11.92 -11.45
C VAL A 300 -4.49 13.01 -12.49
N LEU A 301 -5.50 13.73 -12.97
CA LEU A 301 -5.30 14.69 -14.06
C LEU A 301 -4.65 16.00 -13.59
N LEU A 302 -4.84 16.40 -12.34
CA LEU A 302 -4.15 17.58 -11.77
C LEU A 302 -2.77 17.25 -11.20
N ALA A 303 -2.28 16.02 -11.39
CA ALA A 303 -0.98 15.57 -10.93
C ALA A 303 0.00 15.27 -12.07
N LEU A 304 -0.37 15.50 -13.35
CA LEU A 304 0.43 15.15 -14.54
C LEU A 304 1.86 15.71 -14.55
N ASP A 305 2.16 16.67 -13.67
CA ASP A 305 3.49 17.22 -13.38
C ASP A 305 4.31 16.47 -12.33
N GLU A 306 3.92 15.25 -11.96
CA GLU A 306 4.70 14.35 -11.11
C GLU A 306 6.11 14.14 -11.68
N ALA A 307 7.10 14.59 -10.93
CA ALA A 307 8.50 14.55 -11.32
C ALA A 307 9.24 13.34 -10.72
N ASP A 308 8.67 12.68 -9.72
CA ASP A 308 9.35 11.57 -9.08
C ASP A 308 9.32 10.30 -9.97
N PRO A 309 10.48 9.68 -10.25
CA PRO A 309 10.55 8.48 -11.10
C PRO A 309 9.71 7.30 -10.61
N VAL A 310 9.49 7.19 -9.29
CA VAL A 310 8.71 6.10 -8.68
C VAL A 310 7.21 6.29 -8.96
N ALA A 311 6.72 7.53 -8.93
CA ALA A 311 5.30 7.83 -9.04
C ALA A 311 4.84 8.22 -10.46
N CYS A 312 5.76 8.69 -11.31
CA CYS A 312 5.44 9.18 -12.66
C CYS A 312 4.78 8.11 -13.54
N ALA A 313 5.40 6.93 -13.70
CA ALA A 313 4.82 5.87 -14.54
C ALA A 313 3.44 5.39 -14.04
N PRO A 314 3.27 5.05 -12.73
CA PRO A 314 1.96 4.72 -12.18
C PRO A 314 0.90 5.81 -12.37
N LEU A 315 1.28 7.08 -12.24
CA LEU A 315 0.38 8.20 -12.44
C LEU A 315 -0.14 8.25 -13.88
N TRP A 316 0.76 8.21 -14.87
CA TRP A 316 0.37 8.35 -16.27
C TRP A 316 -0.55 7.20 -16.71
N GLU A 317 -0.27 5.98 -16.22
CA GLU A 317 -1.17 4.84 -16.39
C GLU A 317 -2.56 5.11 -15.77
N ALA A 318 -2.59 5.58 -14.52
CA ALA A 318 -3.84 5.89 -13.82
C ALA A 318 -4.63 7.01 -14.49
N ALA A 319 -3.96 8.04 -14.99
CA ALA A 319 -4.57 9.15 -15.69
C ALA A 319 -5.24 8.71 -16.99
N LEU A 320 -4.57 7.89 -17.80
CA LEU A 320 -5.16 7.35 -19.04
C LEU A 320 -6.33 6.40 -18.76
N LEU A 321 -6.19 5.53 -17.75
CA LEU A 321 -7.28 4.62 -17.38
C LEU A 321 -8.50 5.37 -16.82
N ALA A 322 -8.28 6.41 -16.02
CA ALA A 322 -9.37 7.26 -15.54
C ALA A 322 -10.06 7.97 -16.71
N ALA A 323 -9.29 8.53 -17.65
CA ALA A 323 -9.83 9.21 -18.83
C ALA A 323 -10.60 8.27 -19.76
N SER A 324 -10.18 7.01 -19.87
CA SER A 324 -10.88 6.00 -20.69
C SER A 324 -12.10 5.39 -19.98
N THR A 325 -12.11 5.35 -18.65
CA THR A 325 -13.17 4.72 -17.85
C THR A 325 -14.32 5.68 -17.53
N VAL A 326 -14.00 6.97 -17.36
CA VAL A 326 -14.94 8.03 -17.00
C VAL A 326 -15.16 8.94 -18.21
N GLU A 327 -16.27 8.73 -18.91
CA GLU A 327 -16.61 9.43 -20.17
C GLU A 327 -16.64 10.97 -20.00
N ASP A 328 -17.12 11.45 -18.86
CA ASP A 328 -17.23 12.87 -18.52
C ASP A 328 -16.08 13.38 -17.63
N CYS A 329 -14.92 12.71 -17.63
CA CYS A 329 -13.79 13.00 -16.74
C CYS A 329 -13.36 14.48 -16.73
N TRP A 330 -13.41 15.12 -17.91
CA TRP A 330 -13.03 16.52 -18.10
C TRP A 330 -14.00 17.52 -17.50
N THR A 331 -15.22 17.11 -17.15
CA THR A 331 -16.21 17.96 -16.46
C THR A 331 -15.91 18.07 -14.96
N HIS A 332 -15.15 17.11 -14.41
CA HIS A 332 -14.78 17.08 -13.00
C HIS A 332 -13.49 17.84 -12.68
N VAL A 333 -12.78 18.33 -13.70
CA VAL A 333 -11.52 19.06 -13.56
C VAL A 333 -11.56 20.37 -14.34
N SER A 334 -10.88 21.38 -13.82
CA SER A 334 -10.61 22.60 -14.59
C SER A 334 -9.50 22.32 -15.61
N ALA A 335 -9.83 21.70 -16.75
CA ALA A 335 -8.83 21.25 -17.72
C ALA A 335 -7.89 22.37 -18.19
N ARG A 336 -8.44 23.52 -18.62
CA ARG A 336 -7.64 24.63 -19.16
C ARG A 336 -6.83 25.39 -18.11
N LYS A 337 -7.32 25.47 -16.86
CA LYS A 337 -6.66 26.22 -15.78
C LYS A 337 -5.77 25.34 -14.89
N GLY A 338 -6.02 24.04 -14.86
CA GLY A 338 -5.38 23.10 -13.95
C GLY A 338 -4.56 22.03 -14.67
N VAL A 339 -5.14 21.33 -15.65
CA VAL A 339 -4.49 20.18 -16.31
C VAL A 339 -3.50 20.63 -17.37
N LEU A 340 -3.95 21.46 -18.33
CA LEU A 340 -3.11 21.89 -19.46
C LEU A 340 -1.84 22.65 -19.03
N PRO A 341 -1.86 23.57 -18.05
CA PRO A 341 -0.62 24.23 -17.61
C PRO A 341 0.42 23.25 -17.06
N ARG A 342 -0.01 22.21 -16.33
CA ARG A 342 0.87 21.15 -15.80
C ARG A 342 1.44 20.29 -16.92
N LEU A 343 0.59 19.88 -17.86
CA LEU A 343 1.02 19.17 -19.06
C LEU A 343 2.08 19.97 -19.82
N TRP A 344 1.82 21.25 -20.10
CA TRP A 344 2.76 22.12 -20.80
C TRP A 344 4.08 22.29 -20.07
N ALA A 345 4.06 22.44 -18.74
CA ALA A 345 5.29 22.51 -17.95
C ALA A 345 6.15 21.26 -18.16
N VAL A 346 5.58 20.06 -18.01
CA VAL A 346 6.31 18.79 -18.21
C VAL A 346 6.86 18.66 -19.62
N LEU A 347 6.08 19.03 -20.65
CA LEU A 347 6.54 18.95 -22.03
C LEU A 347 7.68 19.92 -22.31
N ARG A 348 7.59 21.16 -21.83
CA ARG A 348 8.64 22.18 -22.02
C ARG A 348 9.93 21.84 -21.31
N GLU A 349 9.84 21.14 -20.18
CA GLU A 349 10.99 20.67 -19.41
C GLU A 349 11.52 19.32 -19.89
N GLY A 350 11.05 18.82 -21.04
CA GLY A 350 11.53 17.57 -21.64
C GLY A 350 11.25 16.35 -20.77
N GLY A 351 10.16 16.36 -20.00
CA GLY A 351 9.80 15.27 -19.10
C GLY A 351 10.66 15.17 -17.84
N ARG A 352 11.53 16.17 -17.54
CA ARG A 352 12.40 16.18 -16.34
C ARG A 352 13.30 14.93 -16.22
N GLY A 353 13.77 14.41 -17.35
CA GLY A 353 14.57 13.17 -17.42
C GLY A 353 13.74 11.88 -17.40
N LEU A 354 12.43 11.99 -17.58
CA LEU A 354 11.47 10.89 -17.69
C LEU A 354 10.69 10.94 -19.01
N ALA A 355 11.26 11.52 -20.08
CA ALA A 355 10.61 11.63 -21.38
C ALA A 355 10.19 10.27 -21.93
N ALA A 356 11.01 9.22 -21.76
CA ALA A 356 10.68 7.86 -22.17
C ALA A 356 9.46 7.27 -21.44
N VAL A 357 9.15 7.79 -20.24
CA VAL A 357 7.93 7.44 -19.50
C VAL A 357 6.77 8.32 -19.92
N VAL A 358 6.94 9.63 -19.98
CA VAL A 358 5.83 10.59 -20.20
C VAL A 358 5.32 10.58 -21.64
N HIS A 359 6.22 10.74 -22.62
CA HIS A 359 5.86 11.08 -23.99
C HIS A 359 5.04 10.00 -24.73
N PRO A 360 5.24 8.68 -24.49
CA PRO A 360 4.39 7.65 -25.10
C PRO A 360 2.90 7.77 -24.75
N HIS A 361 2.55 8.45 -23.65
CA HIS A 361 1.17 8.60 -23.18
C HIS A 361 0.45 9.82 -23.79
N LEU A 362 1.16 10.68 -24.52
CA LEU A 362 0.58 11.94 -25.03
C LEU A 362 -0.48 11.71 -26.09
N LEU A 363 -0.22 10.87 -27.09
CA LEU A 363 -1.19 10.59 -28.14
C LEU A 363 -2.49 10.00 -27.55
N PRO A 364 -2.45 8.94 -26.69
CA PRO A 364 -3.64 8.46 -26.01
C PRO A 364 -4.36 9.55 -25.20
N LEU A 365 -3.64 10.37 -24.44
CA LEU A 365 -4.25 11.43 -23.64
C LEU A 365 -4.99 12.45 -24.51
N LEU A 366 -4.39 12.88 -25.62
CA LEU A 366 -5.03 13.78 -26.58
C LEU A 366 -6.29 13.17 -27.19
N GLY A 367 -6.28 11.87 -27.47
CA GLY A 367 -7.45 11.14 -27.98
C GLY A 367 -8.65 11.16 -27.03
N PHE A 368 -8.42 11.34 -25.72
CA PHE A 368 -9.50 11.49 -24.74
C PHE A 368 -9.94 12.93 -24.53
N MET A 369 -9.25 13.95 -25.06
CA MET A 369 -9.59 15.36 -24.83
C MET A 369 -10.71 15.83 -25.77
N PRO A 370 -11.88 16.25 -25.24
CA PRO A 370 -12.94 16.79 -26.08
C PRO A 370 -12.62 18.22 -26.57
N PRO A 371 -13.32 18.71 -27.61
CA PRO A 371 -13.15 20.08 -28.12
C PRO A 371 -13.32 21.18 -27.06
N ALA A 372 -14.14 20.95 -26.02
CA ALA A 372 -14.28 21.87 -24.90
C ALA A 372 -12.95 22.11 -24.15
N VAL A 373 -12.10 21.07 -24.07
CA VAL A 373 -10.78 21.13 -23.43
C VAL A 373 -9.75 21.74 -24.36
N THR A 374 -9.61 21.20 -25.57
CA THR A 374 -8.59 21.63 -26.54
C THR A 374 -8.87 23.02 -27.10
N GLY A 375 -10.13 23.43 -27.17
CA GLY A 375 -10.53 24.69 -27.80
C GLY A 375 -10.25 24.68 -29.31
N PRO A 376 -10.09 25.86 -29.93
CA PRO A 376 -9.75 25.93 -31.35
C PRO A 376 -8.44 25.20 -31.63
N ARG A 377 -8.48 24.18 -32.50
CA ARG A 377 -7.30 23.38 -32.88
C ARG A 377 -6.14 24.24 -33.40
N ALA A 378 -6.46 25.34 -34.08
CA ALA A 378 -5.48 26.31 -34.57
C ALA A 378 -4.69 27.03 -33.47
N LEU A 379 -5.19 27.05 -32.22
CA LEU A 379 -4.49 27.60 -31.06
C LEU A 379 -3.84 26.51 -30.21
N PHE A 380 -4.46 25.33 -30.16
CA PHE A 380 -3.99 24.22 -29.33
C PHE A 380 -2.69 23.59 -29.85
N TYR A 381 -2.67 23.18 -31.12
CA TYR A 381 -1.53 22.45 -31.68
C TYR A 381 -0.23 23.26 -31.73
N PRO A 382 -0.22 24.57 -32.05
CA PRO A 382 1.00 25.37 -31.95
C PRO A 382 1.60 25.37 -30.55
N VAL A 383 0.77 25.46 -29.50
CA VAL A 383 1.25 25.41 -28.11
C VAL A 383 1.82 24.03 -27.76
N LEU A 384 1.16 22.94 -28.20
CA LEU A 384 1.65 21.58 -28.01
C LEU A 384 3.02 21.38 -28.67
N PHE A 385 3.15 21.67 -29.97
CA PHE A 385 4.39 21.44 -30.71
C PHE A 385 5.52 22.38 -30.28
N CYS A 386 5.20 23.63 -29.95
CA CYS A 386 6.17 24.55 -29.35
C CYS A 386 6.70 24.00 -28.01
N SER A 387 5.81 23.46 -27.16
CA SER A 387 6.20 22.87 -25.89
C SER A 387 7.10 21.64 -26.08
N LEU A 388 6.79 20.76 -27.04
CA LEU A 388 7.62 19.61 -27.38
C LEU A 388 9.00 20.00 -27.93
N ARG A 389 9.08 21.04 -28.78
CA ARG A 389 10.37 21.56 -29.27
C ARG A 389 11.23 22.13 -28.15
N GLN A 390 10.62 22.90 -27.24
CA GLN A 390 11.32 23.42 -26.06
C GLN A 390 11.87 22.26 -25.21
N GLY A 391 11.05 21.24 -24.95
CA GLY A 391 11.49 20.04 -24.23
C GLY A 391 12.60 19.27 -24.94
N LEU A 392 12.52 19.15 -26.27
CA LEU A 392 13.58 18.52 -27.07
C LEU A 392 14.91 19.25 -26.92
N GLY A 393 14.89 20.58 -26.77
CA GLY A 393 16.08 21.41 -26.59
C GLY A 393 16.69 21.39 -25.19
N SER A 394 16.11 20.71 -24.21
CA SER A 394 16.64 20.71 -22.84
C SER A 394 17.93 19.89 -22.73
N ASP A 395 18.84 20.31 -21.84
CA ASP A 395 20.15 19.65 -21.65
C ASP A 395 20.02 18.18 -21.24
N THR A 396 19.03 17.88 -20.38
CA THR A 396 18.74 16.51 -19.92
C THR A 396 18.30 15.60 -21.05
N VAL A 397 17.51 16.12 -22.00
CA VAL A 397 17.09 15.38 -23.18
C VAL A 397 18.26 15.26 -24.16
N GLN A 398 18.97 16.35 -24.46
CA GLN A 398 20.08 16.34 -25.41
C GLN A 398 21.21 15.40 -25.03
N SER A 399 21.44 15.19 -23.74
CA SER A 399 22.42 14.23 -23.22
C SER A 399 21.98 12.76 -23.31
N SER A 400 20.71 12.46 -23.60
CA SER A 400 20.17 11.10 -23.62
C SER A 400 19.49 10.74 -24.95
N PRO A 401 20.06 9.80 -25.74
CA PRO A 401 19.46 9.34 -27.00
C PRO A 401 18.04 8.78 -26.83
N SER A 402 17.77 8.03 -25.75
CA SER A 402 16.45 7.44 -25.50
C SER A 402 15.39 8.49 -25.20
N GLU A 403 15.75 9.51 -24.43
CA GLU A 403 14.87 10.63 -24.10
C GLU A 403 14.52 11.43 -25.36
N ARG A 404 15.52 11.78 -26.18
CA ARG A 404 15.30 12.42 -27.49
C ARG A 404 14.37 11.60 -28.38
N ALA A 405 14.64 10.29 -28.51
CA ALA A 405 13.83 9.41 -29.34
C ALA A 405 12.37 9.37 -28.87
N ALA A 406 12.12 9.37 -27.56
CA ALA A 406 10.77 9.40 -27.00
C ALA A 406 10.02 10.70 -27.38
N ILE A 407 10.67 11.86 -27.26
CA ILE A 407 10.06 13.14 -27.64
C ILE A 407 9.79 13.22 -29.14
N VAL A 408 10.77 12.85 -29.98
CA VAL A 408 10.62 12.88 -31.45
C VAL A 408 9.50 11.95 -31.92
N ARG A 409 9.38 10.76 -31.30
CA ARG A 409 8.29 9.83 -31.62
C ARG A 409 6.94 10.42 -31.25
N ALA A 410 6.79 10.96 -30.03
CA ALA A 410 5.54 11.57 -29.60
C ALA A 410 5.18 12.81 -30.44
N PHE A 411 6.18 13.62 -30.83
CA PHE A 411 5.98 14.72 -31.76
C PHE A 411 5.41 14.22 -33.09
N THR A 412 6.02 13.19 -33.68
CA THR A 412 5.60 12.61 -34.96
C THR A 412 4.19 12.05 -34.87
N ASP A 413 3.89 11.32 -33.82
CA ASP A 413 2.57 10.70 -33.61
C ASP A 413 1.48 11.75 -33.38
N CYS A 414 1.74 12.77 -32.56
CA CYS A 414 0.81 13.89 -32.36
C CYS A 414 0.65 14.75 -33.63
N PHE A 415 1.70 14.89 -34.43
CA PHE A 415 1.66 15.61 -35.71
C PHE A 415 0.76 14.92 -36.72
N ARG A 416 0.87 13.60 -36.84
CA ARG A 416 -0.04 12.79 -37.67
C ARG A 416 -1.49 12.96 -37.25
N LEU A 417 -1.77 12.94 -35.94
CA LEU A 417 -3.11 13.21 -35.42
C LEU A 417 -3.59 14.61 -35.81
N ALA A 418 -2.77 15.65 -35.60
CA ALA A 418 -3.12 17.03 -35.92
C ALA A 418 -3.44 17.23 -37.40
N VAL A 419 -2.68 16.61 -38.30
CA VAL A 419 -2.92 16.65 -39.75
C VAL A 419 -4.21 15.92 -40.11
N HIS A 420 -4.46 14.74 -39.54
CA HIS A 420 -5.70 13.99 -39.75
C HIS A 420 -6.93 14.78 -39.26
N GLU A 421 -6.80 15.45 -38.12
CA GLU A 421 -7.86 16.26 -37.51
C GLU A 421 -8.01 17.68 -38.10
N SER A 422 -7.08 18.10 -38.97
CA SER A 422 -7.13 19.43 -39.59
C SER A 422 -8.27 19.50 -40.62
N VAL A 423 -9.30 20.29 -40.29
CA VAL A 423 -10.49 20.51 -41.15
C VAL A 423 -10.20 21.52 -42.26
N SER A 424 -9.22 22.41 -42.08
CA SER A 424 -8.85 23.45 -43.04
C SER A 424 -7.49 23.15 -43.67
N ASP A 425 -7.42 23.22 -45.00
CA ASP A 425 -6.18 23.14 -45.77
C ASP A 425 -5.17 24.21 -45.36
N ALA A 426 -5.62 25.38 -44.89
CA ALA A 426 -4.73 26.44 -44.40
C ALA A 426 -4.03 26.03 -43.10
N LEU A 427 -4.75 25.41 -42.15
CA LEU A 427 -4.17 24.89 -40.92
C LEU A 427 -3.22 23.71 -41.22
N ARG A 428 -3.61 22.83 -42.15
CA ARG A 428 -2.76 21.72 -42.59
C ARG A 428 -1.46 22.22 -43.20
N LYS A 429 -1.54 23.21 -44.11
CA LYS A 429 -0.37 23.84 -44.74
C LYS A 429 0.48 24.58 -43.71
N ALA A 430 -0.12 25.30 -42.76
CA ALA A 430 0.62 25.97 -41.68
C ALA A 430 1.36 24.96 -40.78
N LEU A 431 0.69 23.87 -40.38
CA LEU A 431 1.32 22.79 -39.61
C LEU A 431 2.45 22.12 -40.41
N LEU A 432 2.29 21.87 -41.71
CA LEU A 432 3.38 21.31 -42.51
C LEU A 432 4.54 22.29 -42.67
N HIS A 433 4.26 23.56 -42.94
CA HIS A 433 5.28 24.58 -43.21
C HIS A 433 6.03 24.99 -41.93
N GLU A 434 5.36 25.18 -40.79
CA GLU A 434 6.00 25.60 -39.54
C GLU A 434 6.67 24.46 -38.77
N GLN A 435 6.30 23.21 -39.04
CA GLN A 435 6.75 22.06 -38.23
C GLN A 435 7.68 21.10 -38.98
N VAL A 436 7.67 21.11 -40.32
CA VAL A 436 8.47 20.18 -41.15
C VAL A 436 9.53 20.91 -41.99
N CYS A 437 9.32 22.18 -42.33
CA CYS A 437 10.32 23.01 -43.01
C CYS A 437 11.05 23.90 -42.00
N PRO A 438 12.41 23.90 -41.99
CA PRO A 438 13.21 24.73 -41.08
C PRO A 438 13.10 26.23 -41.36
#